data_AF-A0A358M9Z9-F1
#
_entry.id   AF-A0A358M9Z9-F1
#
_cell.length_a   1.000
_cell.length_b   1.000
_cell.length_c   1.000
_cell.angle_alpha   90.00
_cell.angle_beta   90.00
_cell.angle_gamma   90.00
#
_symmetry.space_group_name_H-M   'P 1'
#
loop_
_entity.id
_entity.type
_entity.pdbx_description
1 polymer ?
#
loop_
_entity_poly.entity_id
_entity_poly.type
_entity_poly.pdbx_seq_one_letter_code
_entity_poly.pdbx_strand_id
1 'polypeptide(L)' 'DSQDICFVKGGPGAYADFIEAYTGRKLEHGTFTDPQGRVLGTHEGIARYTIGQRKGVRT' A
#
# COMPACT_ATOMS: atom_id res chain seq x y z
N ASP A 1 -1.57 16.94 18.45
CA ASP A 1 -2.27 15.65 18.45
C ASP A 1 -1.50 14.72 17.51
N SER A 2 -0.95 13.62 18.03
CA SER A 2 -0.06 12.75 17.24
C SER A 2 -0.92 11.88 16.32
N GLN A 3 -0.91 12.18 15.02
CA GLN A 3 -1.74 11.51 14.02
C GLN A 3 -1.01 10.38 13.27
N ASP A 4 0.22 10.08 13.66
CA ASP A 4 1.06 9.03 13.07
C ASP A 4 1.38 7.91 14.06
N ILE A 5 1.77 6.75 13.53
CA ILE A 5 2.22 5.62 14.35
C ILE A 5 3.57 5.96 14.98
N CYS A 6 3.61 6.04 16.31
CA CYS A 6 4.77 6.52 17.08
C CYS A 6 6.10 5.80 16.82
N PHE A 7 6.07 4.57 16.30
CA PHE A 7 7.26 3.74 16.06
C PHE A 7 7.65 3.61 14.58
N VAL A 8 6.80 4.04 13.65
CA VAL A 8 7.15 4.04 12.22
C VAL A 8 7.78 5.39 11.92
N LYS A 9 9.11 5.38 11.76
CA LYS A 9 9.89 6.58 11.44
C LYS A 9 9.83 6.82 9.93
N GLY A 10 8.89 7.64 9.47
CA GLY A 10 8.85 8.08 8.07
C GLY A 10 7.47 8.55 7.62
N GLY A 11 7.45 9.36 6.57
CA GLY A 11 6.22 9.87 5.97
C GLY A 11 5.41 8.81 5.21
N PRO A 12 4.48 9.22 4.33
CA PRO A 12 3.64 8.31 3.56
C PRO A 12 4.49 7.27 2.81
N GLY A 13 4.17 5.98 3.00
CA GLY A 13 4.92 4.85 2.42
C GLY A 13 5.80 4.10 3.42
N ALA A 14 6.23 4.75 4.51
CA ALA A 14 7.08 4.12 5.54
C ALA A 14 6.41 2.92 6.25
N TYR A 15 5.07 2.87 6.23
CA TYR A 15 4.29 1.75 6.75
C TYR A 15 4.49 0.47 5.95
N ALA A 16 4.51 0.56 4.62
CA ALA A 16 4.71 -0.60 3.76
C ALA A 16 6.14 -1.13 3.91
N ASP A 17 7.13 -0.24 3.95
CA ASP A 17 8.53 -0.60 4.13
C ASP A 17 8.77 -1.22 5.52
N PHE A 18 8.07 -0.72 6.55
CA PHE A 18 8.08 -1.34 7.88
C PHE A 18 7.50 -2.76 7.85
N ILE A 19 6.38 -2.98 7.16
CA ILE A 19 5.78 -4.32 7.04
C ILE A 19 6.74 -5.28 6.35
N GLU A 20 7.41 -4.86 5.27
CA GLU A 20 8.40 -5.70 4.58
C GLU A 20 9.58 -6.05 5.49
N ALA A 21 10.13 -5.06 6.20
CA ALA A 21 11.23 -5.26 7.13
C ALA A 21 10.85 -6.16 8.32
N TYR A 22 9.65 -5.98 8.88
CA TYR A 22 9.19 -6.72 10.04
C TYR A 22 8.83 -8.18 9.70
N THR A 23 8.19 -8.40 8.55
CA THR A 23 7.76 -9.74 8.13
C THR A 23 8.84 -10.51 7.38
N GLY A 24 9.88 -9.83 6.89
CA GLY A 24 10.89 -10.40 5.98
C GLY A 24 10.32 -10.78 4.62
N ARG A 25 9.09 -10.36 4.30
CA ARG A 25 8.40 -10.67 3.04
C ARG A 25 8.24 -9.40 2.24
N LYS A 26 8.59 -9.44 0.96
CA LYS A 26 8.27 -8.35 0.04
C LYS A 26 6.78 -8.33 -0.22
N LEU A 27 6.20 -7.15 -0.35
CA LEU A 27 4.82 -7.01 -0.77
C LEU A 27 4.70 -7.43 -2.24
N GLU A 28 3.77 -8.34 -2.51
CA GLU A 28 3.63 -8.89 -3.86
C GLU A 28 2.91 -7.90 -4.78
N HIS A 29 3.48 -7.74 -5.97
CA HIS A 29 2.84 -6.99 -7.04
C HIS A 29 1.61 -7.74 -7.55
N GLY A 30 0.58 -7.00 -7.95
CA GLY A 30 -0.67 -7.57 -8.45
C GLY A 30 -1.42 -6.60 -9.35
N THR A 31 -2.59 -7.02 -9.80
CA THR A 31 -3.45 -6.24 -10.70
C THR A 31 -4.66 -5.69 -9.95
N PHE A 32 -5.00 -4.44 -10.20
CA PHE A 32 -6.34 -3.94 -9.88
C PHE A 32 -7.31 -4.44 -10.92
N THR A 33 -8.41 -5.05 -10.49
CA THR A 33 -9.49 -5.50 -11.36
C THR A 33 -10.80 -4.83 -11.00
N ASP A 34 -11.63 -4.56 -12.00
CA ASP A 34 -13.03 -4.19 -11.76
C ASP A 34 -13.88 -5.42 -11.37
N PRO A 35 -15.13 -5.24 -10.95
CA PRO A 35 -16.03 -6.35 -10.62
C PRO A 35 -16.33 -7.30 -11.79
N GLN A 36 -16.06 -6.88 -13.03
CA GLN A 36 -16.21 -7.66 -14.25
C GLN A 36 -14.91 -8.43 -14.60
N GLY A 37 -13.86 -8.29 -13.80
CA GLY A 37 -12.56 -8.93 -13.99
C GLY A 37 -11.63 -8.20 -14.97
N ARG A 38 -11.98 -7.00 -15.44
CA ARG A 38 -11.10 -6.21 -16.31
C ARG A 38 -9.97 -5.61 -15.48
N VAL A 39 -8.74 -5.80 -15.94
CA VAL A 39 -7.56 -5.17 -15.34
C VAL A 39 -7.58 -3.66 -15.59
N LEU A 40 -7.51 -2.89 -14.50
CA LEU A 40 -7.49 -1.43 -14.48
C LEU A 40 -6.06 -0.85 -14.36
N GLY A 41 -5.11 -1.66 -13.88
CA GLY A 41 -3.73 -1.27 -13.63
C GLY A 41 -3.01 -2.26 -12.73
N THR A 42 -1.80 -1.91 -12.29
CA THR A 42 -0.98 -2.74 -11.39
C THR A 42 -0.71 -2.02 -10.07
N HIS A 43 -0.48 -2.80 -9.00
CA HIS A 43 -0.17 -2.30 -7.68
C HIS A 43 1.15 -2.86 -7.15
N GLU A 44 1.88 -2.06 -6.37
CA GLU A 44 3.18 -2.44 -5.77
C GLU A 44 3.04 -3.21 -4.44
N GLY A 45 1.83 -3.70 -4.14
CA GLY A 45 1.52 -4.43 -2.92
C GLY A 45 0.26 -3.90 -2.25
N ILE A 46 -0.69 -4.78 -1.93
CA ILE A 46 -2.00 -4.36 -1.44
C ILE A 46 -1.92 -3.53 -0.14
N ALA A 47 -0.92 -3.79 0.70
CA ALA A 47 -0.68 -3.06 1.95
C ALA A 47 -0.24 -1.59 1.77
N ARG A 48 0.06 -1.16 0.53
CA ARG A 48 0.37 0.25 0.20
C ARG A 48 -0.89 1.11 -0.04
N TYR A 49 -2.09 0.53 0.01
CA TYR A 49 -3.33 1.19 -0.37
C TYR A 49 -4.42 1.03 0.71
N THR A 50 -5.21 2.08 0.89
CA THR A 50 -6.38 2.06 1.79
C THR A 50 -7.66 2.25 0.98
N ILE A 51 -8.72 1.52 1.31
CA ILE A 51 -10.04 1.68 0.68
C ILE A 51 -10.51 3.14 0.85
N GLY A 52 -10.88 3.79 -0.25
CA GLY A 52 -11.31 5.19 -0.27
C GLY A 52 -10.17 6.22 -0.42
N GLN A 53 -8.91 5.78 -0.56
CA GLN A 53 -7.77 6.66 -0.83
C GLN A 53 -7.91 7.35 -2.20
N ARG A 54 -7.82 8.68 -2.22
CA ARG A 54 -8.00 9.49 -3.43
C ARG A 54 -6.69 9.94 -4.10
N LYS A 55 -5.58 9.92 -3.38
CA LYS A 55 -4.24 10.34 -3.84
C LYS A 55 -3.25 9.18 -3.68
N GLY A 56 -2.33 9.00 -4.61
CA GLY A 56 -1.29 7.97 -4.52
C GLY A 56 -1.68 6.59 -5.06
N VAL A 57 -2.91 6.43 -5.58
CA VAL A 57 -3.24 5.30 -6.45
C VAL A 57 -2.63 5.60 -7.82
N ARG A 58 -1.46 5.02 -8.10
CA ARG A 58 -0.86 5.01 -9.44
C ARG A 58 -1.35 3.74 -10.12
N THR A 59 -2.45 3.84 -10.88
CA THR A 59 -2.91 2.79 -11.81
C THR A 59 -2.12 2.83 -13.09
#